data_AF-A0A1C6J7E1-F1
#
_entry.id   AF-A0A1C6J7E1-F1
#
_cell.length_a   1.000
_cell.length_b   1.000
_cell.length_c   1.000
_cell.angle_alpha   90.00
_cell.angle_beta   90.00
_cell.angle_gamma   90.00
#
_symmetry.space_group_name_H-M   'P 1'
#
loop_
_entity.id
_entity.type
_entity.pdbx_description
1 polymer ?
#
loop_
_entity_poly.entity_id
_entity_poly.type
_entity_poly.pdbx_seq_one_letter_code
_entity_poly.pdbx_strand_id
1 'polypeptide(L)'
;MARELTREEKAAIRKLVTRLCANYDRDVGCLPLDSPCYMLEKCWTGALCRYFREAVLPNDPVLEASLAAEGPVPETRPCPVCGKAFLPDGRTRYCSTGCAKAARLKKQRGYMRKYRG
;
A
#
# COMPACT_ATOMS: atom_id res chain seq x y z
N MET A 1 -3.23 -20.74 12.36
CA MET A 1 -1.93 -20.25 12.87
C MET A 1 -1.56 -19.04 12.03
N ALA A 2 -1.27 -17.89 12.64
CA ALA A 2 -0.86 -16.71 11.87
C ALA A 2 0.55 -16.95 11.31
N ARG A 3 0.75 -16.76 10.00
CA ARG A 3 2.08 -16.84 9.39
C ARG A 3 2.98 -15.72 9.92
N GLU A 4 4.28 -15.96 9.99
CA GLU A 4 5.22 -14.89 10.34
C GLU A 4 5.29 -13.86 9.21
N LEU A 5 5.21 -12.58 9.59
CA LEU A 5 5.34 -11.46 8.64
C LEU A 5 6.80 -11.22 8.27
N THR A 6 7.03 -10.89 7.00
CA THR A 6 8.38 -10.53 6.53
C THR A 6 8.82 -9.19 7.13
N ARG A 7 10.13 -8.92 7.12
CA ARG A 7 10.66 -7.61 7.56
C ARG A 7 10.05 -6.44 6.80
N GLU A 8 9.78 -6.63 5.50
CA GLU A 8 9.21 -5.63 4.62
C GLU A 8 7.74 -5.34 4.96
N GLU A 9 6.95 -6.39 5.18
CA GLU A 9 5.55 -6.26 5.65
C GLU A 9 5.49 -5.53 6.98
N LYS A 10 6.34 -5.92 7.94
CA LYS A 10 6.48 -5.26 9.24
C LYS A 10 6.83 -3.77 9.10
N ALA A 11 7.66 -3.40 8.13
CA ALA A 11 8.03 -2.00 7.88
C ALA A 11 6.89 -1.22 7.23
N ALA A 12 6.20 -1.81 6.26
CA ALA A 12 5.07 -1.21 5.56
C ALA A 12 3.88 -0.96 6.50
N ILE A 13 3.55 -1.93 7.36
CA ILE A 13 2.52 -1.79 8.41
C ILE A 13 2.85 -0.59 9.32
N ARG A 14 4.08 -0.54 9.88
CA ARG A 14 4.50 0.59 10.74
C ARG A 14 4.35 1.94 10.03
N LYS A 15 4.71 2.02 8.76
CA LYS A 15 4.62 3.25 7.96
C LYS A 15 3.17 3.68 7.76
N LEU A 16 2.24 2.75 7.53
CA LEU A 16 0.82 3.07 7.44
C LEU A 16 0.26 3.54 8.77
N VAL A 17 0.55 2.79 9.84
CA VAL A 17 0.06 3.08 11.19
C VAL A 17 0.49 4.48 11.62
N THR A 18 1.79 4.78 11.52
CA THR A 18 2.35 6.08 11.94
C THR A 18 1.86 7.28 11.14
N ARG A 19 1.30 7.07 9.94
CA ARG A 19 0.88 8.15 9.04
C ARG A 19 -0.63 8.37 8.99
N LEU A 20 -1.40 7.30 9.09
CA LEU A 20 -2.83 7.33 8.75
C LEU A 20 -3.73 6.75 9.84
N CYS A 21 -3.21 5.99 10.81
CA CYS A 21 -4.06 5.36 11.82
C CYS A 21 -4.46 6.37 12.89
N ALA A 22 -5.74 6.69 12.98
CA ALA A 22 -6.28 7.60 14.00
C ALA A 22 -6.15 7.05 15.44
N ASN A 23 -5.97 5.73 15.59
CA ASN A 23 -5.80 5.07 16.88
C ASN A 23 -4.33 4.93 17.30
N TYR A 24 -3.38 5.46 16.51
CA TYR A 24 -1.97 5.43 16.85
C TYR A 24 -1.51 6.81 17.35
N ASP A 25 -1.03 6.83 18.58
CA ASP A 25 -0.33 7.93 19.18
C ASP A 25 1.18 7.66 19.21
N ARG A 26 2.00 8.71 19.05
CA ARG A 26 3.45 8.56 18.97
C ARG A 26 4.10 8.26 20.32
N ASP A 27 3.52 8.77 21.40
CA ASP A 27 4.08 8.70 22.74
C ASP A 27 3.59 7.46 23.48
N VAL A 28 2.31 7.11 23.31
CA VAL A 28 1.68 5.96 23.99
C VAL A 28 1.45 4.74 23.09
N GLY A 29 1.68 4.86 21.78
CA GLY A 29 1.46 3.77 20.82
C GLY A 29 0.00 3.64 20.40
N CYS A 30 -0.43 2.42 20.05
CA CYS A 30 -1.85 2.21 19.74
C CYS A 30 -2.71 2.39 20.99
N LEU A 31 -3.76 3.17 20.88
CA LEU A 31 -4.76 3.32 21.94
C LEU A 31 -5.48 1.97 22.15
N PRO A 32 -5.88 1.65 23.39
CA PRO A 32 -6.66 0.44 23.67
C PRO A 32 -7.94 0.40 22.83
N LEU A 33 -8.18 -0.73 22.17
CA LEU A 33 -9.41 -1.00 21.43
C LEU A 33 -10.03 -2.27 21.99
N ASP A 34 -11.35 -2.44 21.82
CA ASP A 34 -12.07 -3.68 22.18
C ASP A 34 -11.73 -4.88 21.27
N SER A 35 -10.68 -4.76 20.45
CA SER A 35 -10.21 -5.81 19.55
C SER A 35 -8.68 -5.92 19.61
N PRO A 36 -8.10 -7.13 19.44
CA PRO A 36 -6.66 -7.32 19.42
C PRO A 36 -6.00 -6.43 18.36
N CYS A 37 -4.86 -5.81 18.70
CA CYS A 37 -4.08 -5.03 17.75
C CYS A 37 -2.65 -5.52 17.68
N TYR A 38 -2.25 -5.86 16.46
CA TYR A 38 -0.87 -6.14 16.07
C TYR A 38 0.18 -5.12 16.56
N MET A 39 -0.21 -3.86 16.77
CA MET A 39 0.68 -2.83 17.28
C MET A 39 0.62 -2.64 18.81
N LEU A 40 -0.41 -3.17 19.48
CA LEU A 40 -0.53 -3.16 20.96
C LEU A 40 0.33 -4.26 21.57
N GLU A 41 0.31 -5.46 20.97
CA GLU A 41 1.07 -6.59 21.45
C GLU A 41 2.41 -6.62 20.72
N LYS A 42 3.51 -6.30 21.40
CA LYS A 42 4.89 -6.30 20.85
C LYS A 42 5.34 -7.68 20.31
N CYS A 43 4.45 -8.65 20.23
CA CYS A 43 4.65 -9.93 19.56
C CYS A 43 4.27 -9.81 18.08
N TRP A 44 5.27 -10.01 17.23
CA TRP A 44 5.18 -9.97 15.77
C TRP A 44 4.29 -11.06 15.14
N THR A 45 3.56 -11.81 15.96
CA THR A 45 2.69 -12.94 15.65
C THR A 45 1.20 -12.66 15.91
N GLY A 46 0.84 -11.46 16.35
CA GLY A 46 -0.55 -11.06 16.64
C GLY A 46 -1.42 -10.81 15.39
N ALA A 47 -2.73 -10.83 15.56
CA ALA A 47 -3.68 -10.50 14.51
C ALA A 47 -3.73 -8.97 14.25
N LEU A 48 -3.85 -8.56 12.98
CA LEU A 48 -4.10 -7.16 12.62
C LEU A 48 -5.47 -6.72 13.18
N CYS A 49 -5.52 -5.57 13.88
CA CYS A 49 -6.79 -5.10 14.42
C CYS A 49 -7.81 -4.81 13.31
N ARG A 50 -9.09 -4.88 13.68
CA ARG A 50 -10.20 -4.64 12.76
C ARG A 50 -10.09 -3.26 12.09
N TYR A 51 -9.83 -2.21 12.86
CA TYR A 51 -9.68 -0.86 12.32
C TYR A 51 -8.54 -0.75 11.31
N PHE A 52 -7.37 -1.35 11.60
CA PHE A 52 -6.27 -1.34 10.66
C PHE A 52 -6.65 -2.04 9.35
N ARG A 53 -7.27 -3.23 9.42
CA ARG A 53 -7.68 -3.99 8.23
C ARG A 53 -8.72 -3.25 7.39
N GLU A 54 -9.70 -2.62 8.02
CA GLU A 54 -10.85 -2.04 7.31
C GLU A 54 -10.61 -0.58 6.86
N ALA A 55 -9.84 0.21 7.62
CA ALA A 55 -9.71 1.65 7.38
C ALA A 55 -8.30 2.09 6.95
N VAL A 56 -7.25 1.40 7.41
CA VAL A 56 -5.86 1.83 7.19
C VAL A 56 -5.20 1.05 6.05
N LEU A 57 -5.27 -0.28 6.09
CA LEU A 57 -4.63 -1.19 5.15
C LEU A 57 -5.04 -0.97 3.68
N PRO A 58 -6.31 -0.66 3.33
CA PRO A 58 -6.71 -0.43 1.94
C PRO A 58 -6.01 0.76 1.26
N ASN A 59 -5.31 1.62 2.02
CA ASN A 59 -4.47 2.69 1.47
C ASN A 59 -3.17 2.16 0.84
N ASP A 60 -2.82 0.89 1.06
CA ASP A 60 -1.71 0.20 0.41
C ASP A 60 -2.17 -1.17 -0.15
N PRO A 61 -2.75 -1.18 -1.36
CA PRO A 61 -3.25 -2.41 -1.98
C PRO A 61 -2.19 -3.49 -2.19
N VAL A 62 -0.92 -3.10 -2.35
CA VAL A 62 0.19 -4.04 -2.52
C VAL A 62 0.44 -4.77 -1.20
N LEU A 63 0.51 -4.03 -0.10
CA LEU A 63 0.63 -4.62 1.24
C LEU A 63 -0.60 -5.47 1.58
N GLU A 64 -1.80 -4.99 1.26
CA GLU A 64 -3.05 -5.74 1.48
C GLU A 64 -3.03 -7.10 0.79
N ALA A 65 -2.66 -7.13 -0.49
CA ALA A 65 -2.55 -8.39 -1.24
C ALA A 65 -1.43 -9.29 -0.70
N SER A 66 -0.30 -8.73 -0.27
CA SER A 66 0.78 -9.49 0.37
C SER A 66 0.29 -10.17 1.66
N LEU A 67 -0.48 -9.45 2.48
CA LEU A 67 -1.01 -9.95 3.75
C LEU A 67 -2.14 -10.97 3.56
N ALA A 68 -2.95 -10.83 2.52
CA ALA A 68 -4.06 -11.74 2.21
C ALA A 68 -3.58 -13.08 1.59
N ALA A 69 -2.40 -13.10 0.96
CA ALA A 69 -1.91 -14.30 0.29
C ALA A 69 -1.43 -15.37 1.30
N GLU A 70 -2.10 -16.53 1.30
CA GLU A 70 -1.52 -17.82 1.71
C GLU A 70 -0.75 -18.49 0.54
N GLY A 71 -0.34 -17.70 -0.46
CA GLY A 71 0.20 -18.18 -1.74
C GLY A 71 1.28 -17.25 -2.33
N PRO A 72 1.68 -17.44 -3.60
CA PRO A 72 2.80 -16.72 -4.20
C PRO A 72 2.59 -15.21 -4.17
N VAL A 73 3.70 -14.48 -3.95
CA VAL A 73 3.72 -13.01 -3.87
C VAL A 73 3.02 -12.42 -5.09
N PRO A 74 2.05 -11.51 -4.90
CA PRO A 74 1.33 -10.95 -6.02
C PRO A 74 2.27 -10.23 -6.98
N GLU A 75 2.10 -10.46 -8.28
CA GLU A 75 2.95 -9.85 -9.29
C GLU A 75 2.75 -8.33 -9.28
N THR A 76 3.80 -7.61 -8.90
CA THR A 76 3.79 -6.15 -8.94
C THR A 76 4.59 -5.64 -10.13
N ARG A 77 4.20 -4.47 -10.66
CA ARG A 77 4.96 -3.75 -11.68
C ARG A 77 5.27 -2.33 -11.24
N PRO A 78 6.45 -1.77 -11.58
CA PRO A 78 6.72 -0.37 -11.32
C PRO A 78 5.93 0.52 -12.29
N CYS A 79 5.28 1.56 -11.77
CA CYS A 79 4.59 2.52 -12.62
C CYS A 79 5.61 3.34 -13.44
N PRO A 80 5.48 3.41 -14.78
CA PRO A 80 6.44 4.15 -15.63
C PRO A 80 6.39 5.68 -15.45
N VAL A 81 5.46 6.19 -14.63
CA VAL A 81 5.30 7.63 -14.38
C VAL A 81 5.88 8.02 -13.02
N CYS A 82 5.53 7.29 -11.96
CA CYS A 82 5.92 7.63 -10.59
C CYS A 82 6.85 6.60 -9.92
N GLY A 83 7.18 5.50 -10.59
CA GLY A 83 8.04 4.42 -10.07
C GLY A 83 7.40 3.51 -9.02
N LYS A 84 6.25 3.88 -8.44
CA LYS A 84 5.60 3.08 -7.40
C LYS A 84 5.20 1.70 -7.92
N ALA A 85 5.46 0.66 -7.12
CA ALA A 85 4.92 -0.67 -7.35
C ALA A 85 3.38 -0.61 -7.27
N PHE A 86 2.71 -1.34 -8.15
CA PHE A 86 1.26 -1.50 -8.14
C PHE A 86 0.89 -2.90 -8.61
N LEU A 87 -0.31 -3.34 -8.20
CA LEU A 87 -0.93 -4.57 -8.67
C LEU A 87 -1.59 -4.30 -10.02
N PRO A 88 -1.11 -4.90 -11.10
CA PRO A 88 -1.73 -4.71 -12.40
C PRO A 88 -2.98 -5.57 -12.53
N ASP A 89 -4.09 -4.95 -12.91
CA ASP A 89 -5.27 -5.67 -13.39
C ASP A 89 -5.17 -5.83 -14.92
N GLY A 90 -4.93 -7.05 -15.38
CA GLY A 90 -4.72 -7.39 -16.79
C GLY A 90 -3.65 -6.52 -17.48
N ARG A 91 -4.07 -5.74 -18.49
CA ARG A 91 -3.18 -4.89 -19.30
C ARG A 91 -2.92 -3.50 -18.70
N THR A 92 -3.30 -3.27 -17.44
CA THR A 92 -3.08 -1.97 -16.77
C THR A 92 -1.60 -1.61 -16.72
N ARG A 93 -1.26 -0.40 -17.18
CA ARG A 93 0.12 0.10 -17.30
C ARG A 93 0.51 1.12 -16.23
N TYR A 94 -0.47 1.77 -15.60
CA TYR A 94 -0.24 2.85 -14.66
C TYR A 94 -0.92 2.54 -13.33
N CYS A 95 -0.30 2.92 -12.22
CA CYS A 95 -0.84 2.66 -10.88
C CYS A 95 -2.11 3.46 -10.54
N SER A 96 -2.44 4.48 -11.33
CA SER A 96 -3.57 5.37 -11.07
C SER A 96 -4.01 6.10 -12.33
N THR A 97 -5.25 6.58 -12.31
CA THR A 97 -5.82 7.49 -13.32
C THR A 97 -4.99 8.77 -13.46
N GLY A 98 -4.44 9.28 -12.36
CA GLY A 98 -3.53 10.43 -12.35
C GLY A 98 -2.26 10.16 -13.14
N CYS A 99 -1.60 9.02 -12.93
CA CYS A 99 -0.42 8.62 -13.70
C CYS A 99 -0.77 8.41 -15.18
N ALA A 100 -1.91 7.78 -15.49
CA ALA A 100 -2.35 7.61 -16.87
C ALA A 100 -2.56 8.97 -17.58
N LYS A 101 -3.19 9.93 -16.91
CA LYS A 101 -3.40 11.31 -17.41
C LYS A 101 -2.06 12.02 -17.63
N ALA A 102 -1.13 11.93 -16.69
CA ALA A 102 0.19 12.53 -16.82
C ALA A 102 0.97 11.97 -18.03
N ALA A 103 0.93 10.65 -18.23
CA ALA A 103 1.54 10.02 -19.40
C ALA A 103 0.91 10.50 -20.72
N ARG A 104 -0.43 10.61 -20.77
CA ARG A 104 -1.16 11.14 -21.94
C ARG A 104 -0.73 12.58 -22.26
N LEU A 105 -0.67 13.45 -21.25
CA LEU A 105 -0.25 14.85 -21.44
C LEU A 105 1.20 14.96 -21.93
N LYS A 106 2.11 14.14 -21.41
CA LYS A 106 3.51 14.10 -21.87
C LYS A 106 3.59 13.71 -23.35
N LYS A 107 2.84 12.67 -23.77
CA LYS A 107 2.75 12.26 -25.19
C LYS A 107 2.20 13.38 -26.07
N GLN A 108 1.12 14.05 -25.63
CA GLN A 108 0.51 15.14 -26.37
C GLN A 108 1.48 16.33 -26.55
N ARG A 109 2.18 16.74 -25.48
CA ARG A 109 3.19 17.80 -25.57
C ARG A 109 4.32 17.44 -26.54
N GLY A 110 4.80 16.19 -26.51
CA GLY A 110 5.82 15.71 -27.45
C GLY A 110 5.35 15.74 -28.91
N TYR A 111 4.10 15.33 -29.15
CA TYR A 111 3.50 15.42 -30.49
C TYR A 111 3.39 16.87 -30.98
N MET A 112 2.86 17.78 -30.15
CA MET A 112 2.73 19.20 -30.51
C MET A 112 4.08 19.83 -30.85
N ARG A 113 5.13 19.55 -30.07
CA ARG A 113 6.49 20.03 -30.34
C ARG A 113 7.11 19.50 -31.64
N LYS A 114 6.72 18.30 -32.07
CA LYS A 114 7.31 17.65 -33.25
C LYS A 114 6.62 18.04 -34.55
N TYR A 115 5.32 18.32 -34.50
CA TYR A 115 4.48 18.43 -35.71
C TYR A 115 3.64 19.72 -35.80
N ARG A 116 3.58 20.54 -34.74
CA ARG A 116 2.66 21.70 -34.66
C ARG A 116 3.26 22.98 -34.06
N GLY A 117 4.55 22.97 -33.72
CA GLY A 117 5.33 24.14 -33.31
C GLY A 117 6.62 24.15 -34.09
#